data_AF-A0A2V8TSK7-F1
#
_entry.id   AF-A0A2V8TSK7-F1
#
_cell.length_a   1.000
_cell.length_b   1.000
_cell.length_c   1.000
_cell.angle_alpha   90.00
_cell.angle_beta   90.00
_cell.angle_gamma   90.00
#
_symmetry.space_group_name_H-M   'P 1'
#
loop_
_entity.id
_entity.type
_entity.pdbx_description
1 polymer ?
#
loop_
_entity_poly.entity_id
_entity_poly.type
_entity_poly.pdbx_seq_one_letter_code
_entity_poly.pdbx_strand_id
1 'polypeptide(L)'
;MRLAARLSPFLISFAVTCTFYINLCAWIFKCGCRSLWAGADAACNIHALHGKHCPWCSHGQAGYAIVMVLLCAPQLAVSLWPRWSWPVRIAAAVALFPAIGAVVALAFGWLDGYW
;
A
#
# COMPACT_ATOMS: atom_id res chain seq x y z
N MET A 1 -10.43 0.42 -27.17
CA MET A 1 -8.99 0.10 -27.13
C MET A 1 -8.10 1.16 -26.48
N ARG A 2 -8.31 2.48 -26.67
CA ARG A 2 -7.40 3.52 -26.11
C ARG A 2 -7.38 3.65 -24.58
N LEU A 3 -8.50 3.36 -23.91
CA LEU A 3 -8.59 3.48 -22.44
C LEU A 3 -7.87 2.33 -21.72
N ALA A 4 -8.05 1.09 -22.18
CA ALA A 4 -7.38 -0.08 -21.61
C ALA A 4 -5.84 0.05 -21.67
N ALA A 5 -5.31 0.53 -22.80
CA ALA A 5 -3.87 0.80 -22.94
C ALA A 5 -3.38 1.88 -21.95
N ARG A 6 -4.19 2.92 -21.69
CA ARG A 6 -3.85 4.01 -20.75
C ARG A 6 -3.92 3.60 -19.29
N LEU A 7 -4.74 2.62 -18.94
CA LEU A 7 -4.87 2.12 -17.57
C LEU A 7 -3.86 1.03 -17.23
N SER A 8 -3.21 0.42 -18.22
CA SER A 8 -2.24 -0.66 -17.98
C SER A 8 -1.12 -0.30 -16.99
N PRO A 9 -0.53 0.93 -16.95
CA PRO A 9 0.46 1.24 -15.93
C PRO A 9 -0.10 1.18 -14.51
N PHE A 10 -1.33 1.63 -14.33
CA PHE A 10 -2.02 1.59 -13.05
C PHE A 10 -2.37 0.16 -12.66
N LEU A 11 -2.87 -0.66 -13.58
CA LEU A 11 -3.19 -2.06 -13.29
C LEU A 11 -1.94 -2.84 -12.82
N ILE A 12 -0.79 -2.57 -13.43
CA ILE A 12 0.49 -3.18 -13.03
C ILE A 12 0.90 -2.70 -11.64
N SER A 13 0.90 -1.40 -11.37
CA SER A 13 1.31 -0.87 -10.07
C SER A 13 0.32 -1.24 -8.94
N PHE A 14 -0.97 -1.30 -9.27
CA PHE A 14 -2.02 -1.76 -8.37
C PHE A 14 -1.84 -3.24 -8.01
N ALA A 15 -1.55 -4.11 -8.99
CA ALA A 15 -1.25 -5.51 -8.73
C ALA A 15 -0.02 -5.69 -7.82
N VAL A 16 1.04 -4.90 -8.04
CA VAL A 16 2.20 -4.85 -7.14
C VAL A 16 1.79 -4.41 -5.74
N THR A 17 1.00 -3.34 -5.62
CA THR A 17 0.51 -2.84 -4.33
C THR A 17 -0.29 -3.91 -3.60
N CYS A 18 -1.28 -4.53 -4.24
CA CYS A 18 -2.06 -5.61 -3.63
C CYS A 18 -1.18 -6.77 -3.19
N THR A 19 -0.22 -7.18 -4.02
CA THR A 19 0.64 -8.33 -3.75
C THR A 19 1.59 -8.10 -2.57
N PHE A 20 2.15 -6.89 -2.46
CA PHE A 20 3.23 -6.58 -1.52
C PHE A 20 2.82 -5.67 -0.36
N TYR A 21 1.58 -5.19 -0.32
CA TYR A 21 1.07 -4.34 0.76
C TYR A 21 1.34 -4.93 2.14
N ILE A 22 1.04 -6.22 2.30
CA ILE A 22 1.20 -6.91 3.59
C ILE A 22 2.67 -7.12 3.95
N ASN A 23 3.54 -7.32 2.97
CA ASN A 23 4.98 -7.38 3.17
C ASN A 23 5.53 -6.02 3.61
N LEU A 24 5.03 -4.94 3.01
CA LEU A 24 5.44 -3.59 3.36
C LEU A 24 5.00 -3.22 4.79
N CYS A 25 3.76 -3.53 5.18
CA CYS A 25 3.31 -3.26 6.54
C CYS A 25 4.08 -4.09 7.58
N ALA A 26 4.35 -5.37 7.29
CA ALA A 26 5.19 -6.23 8.11
C ALA A 26 6.60 -5.66 8.27
N TRP A 27 7.18 -5.14 7.18
CA TRP A 27 8.53 -4.60 7.19
C TRP A 27 8.63 -3.30 7.99
N ILE A 28 7.68 -2.38 7.82
CA ILE A 28 7.68 -1.07 8.50
C ILE A 28 7.34 -1.20 9.98
N PHE A 29 6.20 -1.83 10.29
CA PHE A 29 5.67 -1.85 11.66
C PHE A 29 6.16 -3.05 12.48
N LYS A 30 6.79 -4.05 11.86
CA LYS A 30 7.11 -5.34 12.51
C LYS A 30 5.86 -6.00 13.12
N CYS A 31 4.71 -5.79 12.50
CA CYS A 31 3.40 -6.20 13.02
C CYS A 31 3.15 -7.72 12.99
N GLY A 32 4.07 -8.54 12.49
CA GLY A 32 3.93 -10.00 12.43
C GLY A 32 3.22 -10.55 11.19
N CYS A 33 2.68 -9.67 10.33
CA CYS A 33 2.15 -10.04 9.03
C CYS A 33 3.18 -10.83 8.19
N ARG A 34 2.67 -11.78 7.39
CA ARG A 34 3.43 -12.58 6.44
C ARG A 34 2.95 -12.29 5.02
N SER A 35 3.69 -12.73 4.01
CA SER A 35 3.25 -12.57 2.62
C SER A 35 1.86 -13.18 2.40
N LEU A 36 1.12 -12.68 1.40
CA LEU A 36 -0.20 -13.20 1.03
C LEU A 36 -0.22 -14.72 0.86
N TRP A 37 0.88 -15.29 0.36
CA TRP A 37 1.05 -16.73 0.10
C TRP A 37 1.49 -17.54 1.33
N ALA A 38 1.67 -16.91 2.48
CA ALA A 38 2.24 -17.52 3.69
C ALA A 38 1.42 -17.20 4.95
N GLY A 39 0.09 -17.16 4.81
CA GLY A 39 -0.85 -16.92 5.90
C GLY A 39 -1.22 -15.45 6.14
N ALA A 40 -0.75 -14.54 5.28
CA ALA A 40 -1.16 -13.14 5.26
C ALA A 40 -1.17 -12.47 6.65
N ASP A 41 -2.34 -12.07 7.13
CA ASP A 41 -2.55 -11.36 8.40
C ASP A 41 -2.79 -12.29 9.60
N ALA A 42 -2.83 -13.62 9.42
CA ALA A 42 -3.14 -14.57 10.50
C ALA A 42 -2.18 -14.49 11.71
N ALA A 43 -0.96 -13.97 11.50
CA ALA A 43 0.04 -13.74 12.56
C ALA A 43 0.19 -12.25 12.95
N CYS A 44 -0.70 -11.39 12.47
CA CYS A 44 -0.67 -9.96 12.72
C CYS A 44 -1.00 -9.65 14.19
N ASN A 45 -0.32 -8.64 14.73
CA ASN A 45 -0.52 -8.13 16.08
C ASN A 45 -1.93 -7.54 16.33
N ILE A 46 -2.73 -7.32 15.28
CA ILE A 46 -4.15 -6.94 15.41
C ILE A 46 -4.96 -8.00 16.16
N HIS A 47 -4.51 -9.27 16.13
CA HIS A 47 -5.16 -10.37 16.84
C HIS A 47 -4.69 -10.50 18.31
N ALA A 48 -3.70 -9.72 18.73
CA ALA A 48 -3.21 -9.75 20.11
C ALA A 48 -4.17 -9.00 21.04
N LEU A 49 -4.42 -9.56 22.23
CA LEU A 49 -5.30 -8.96 23.25
C LEU A 49 -4.78 -7.62 23.79
N HIS A 50 -3.45 -7.45 23.79
CA HIS A 50 -2.76 -6.30 24.36
C HIS A 50 -1.62 -5.84 23.45
N GLY A 51 -1.18 -4.60 23.67
CA GLY A 51 -0.09 -3.98 22.92
C GLY A 51 -0.58 -3.09 21.79
N LYS A 52 0.37 -2.40 21.13
CA LYS A 52 0.07 -1.50 20.01
C LYS A 52 -0.25 -2.33 18.78
N HIS A 53 -1.42 -2.09 18.16
CA HIS A 53 -1.84 -2.75 16.93
C HIS A 53 -1.30 -2.04 15.69
N CYS A 54 -1.12 -2.77 14.58
CA CYS A 54 -0.65 -2.22 13.31
C CYS A 54 -1.50 -0.99 12.89
N PRO A 55 -0.90 0.20 12.67
CA PRO A 55 -1.66 1.42 12.39
C PRO A 55 -2.47 1.39 11.09
N TRP A 56 -2.11 0.51 10.16
CA TRP A 56 -2.87 0.34 8.93
C TRP A 56 -4.10 -0.58 9.08
N CYS A 57 -4.15 -1.38 10.14
CA CYS A 57 -5.20 -2.38 10.38
C CYS A 57 -6.03 -2.09 11.64
N SER A 58 -5.51 -1.28 12.57
CA SER A 58 -6.14 -0.88 13.84
C SER A 58 -7.52 -0.25 13.66
N HIS A 59 -7.75 0.41 12.53
CA HIS A 59 -8.99 1.13 12.19
C HIS A 59 -9.96 0.30 11.34
N GLY A 60 -9.78 -1.02 11.29
CA GLY A 60 -10.64 -1.94 10.55
C GLY A 60 -10.70 -1.66 9.04
N GLN A 61 -11.86 -1.95 8.43
CA GLN A 61 -12.05 -1.82 6.97
C GLN A 61 -11.96 -0.37 6.47
N ALA A 62 -12.42 0.60 7.27
CA ALA A 62 -12.35 2.01 6.90
C ALA A 62 -10.89 2.51 6.84
N GLY A 63 -10.07 2.16 7.84
CA GLY A 63 -8.64 2.46 7.83
C GLY A 63 -7.91 1.84 6.65
N TYR A 64 -8.15 0.55 6.42
CA TYR A 64 -7.59 -0.16 5.27
C TYR A 64 -7.96 0.53 3.95
N ALA A 65 -9.23 0.91 3.75
CA ALA A 65 -9.68 1.59 2.55
C ALA A 65 -8.99 2.95 2.37
N ILE A 66 -8.83 3.74 3.44
CA ILE A 66 -8.12 5.02 3.40
C ILE A 66 -6.67 4.81 2.97
N VAL A 67 -5.95 3.87 3.60
CA VAL A 67 -4.55 3.57 3.23
C VAL A 67 -4.45 3.13 1.77
N MET A 68 -5.36 2.27 1.31
CA MET A 68 -5.39 1.84 -0.10
C MET A 68 -5.63 3.00 -1.06
N VAL A 69 -6.56 3.89 -0.76
CA VAL A 69 -6.81 5.10 -1.58
C VAL A 69 -5.57 5.99 -1.61
N LEU A 70 -4.94 6.23 -0.46
CA LEU A 70 -3.72 7.05 -0.38
C LEU A 70 -2.57 6.45 -1.18
N LEU A 71 -2.41 5.13 -1.18
CA LEU A 71 -1.42 4.43 -1.99
C LEU A 71 -1.75 4.49 -3.49
N CYS A 72 -3.00 4.27 -3.87
CA CYS A 72 -3.39 4.05 -5.26
C CYS A 72 -3.69 5.35 -6.04
N ALA A 73 -4.20 6.39 -5.39
CA ALA A 73 -4.56 7.64 -6.07
C ALA A 73 -3.35 8.33 -6.75
N PRO A 74 -2.17 8.45 -6.11
CA PRO A 74 -0.97 8.98 -6.77
C PRO A 74 -0.49 8.10 -7.92
N GLN A 75 -0.58 6.77 -7.77
CA GLN A 75 -0.22 5.81 -8.82
C GLN A 75 -1.11 5.97 -10.05
N LEU A 76 -2.42 6.14 -9.84
CA LEU A 76 -3.38 6.40 -10.92
C LEU A 76 -3.08 7.73 -11.61
N ALA A 77 -2.83 8.80 -10.84
CA ALA A 77 -2.51 10.11 -11.38
C ALA A 77 -1.27 10.08 -12.29
N VAL A 78 -0.19 9.44 -11.84
CA VAL A 78 1.04 9.26 -12.64
C VAL A 78 0.82 8.35 -13.84
N SER A 79 0.02 7.29 -13.70
CA SER A 79 -0.30 6.38 -14.80
C SER A 79 -1.06 7.07 -15.95
N LEU A 80 -1.87 8.07 -15.61
CA LEU A 80 -2.62 8.87 -16.58
C LEU A 80 -1.82 10.07 -17.10
N TRP A 81 -0.61 10.33 -16.59
CA TRP A 81 0.18 11.51 -16.93
C TRP A 81 0.64 11.50 -18.40
N PRO A 82 0.13 12.39 -19.27
CA PRO A 82 0.24 12.24 -20.71
C PRO A 82 1.65 12.47 -21.26
N ARG A 83 2.51 13.18 -20.52
CA ARG A 83 3.84 13.60 -20.97
C ARG A 83 4.90 12.51 -20.91
N TRP A 84 4.66 11.44 -20.18
CA TRP A 84 5.67 10.38 -19.99
C TRP A 84 5.42 9.20 -20.92
N SER A 85 6.49 8.51 -21.31
CA SER A 85 6.39 7.25 -22.04
C SER A 85 5.79 6.15 -21.14
N TRP A 86 5.23 5.11 -21.75
CA TRP A 86 4.58 4.02 -21.01
C TRP A 86 5.50 3.35 -19.96
N PRO A 87 6.78 3.01 -20.26
CA PRO A 87 7.67 2.41 -19.26
C PRO A 87 7.94 3.34 -18.06
N VAL A 88 8.09 4.65 -18.32
CA VAL A 88 8.34 5.65 -17.27
C VAL A 88 7.13 5.75 -16.33
N ARG A 89 5.91 5.69 -16.88
CA ARG A 89 4.69 5.70 -16.05
C ARG A 89 4.60 4.48 -15.14
N ILE A 90 4.94 3.30 -15.64
CA ILE A 90 4.98 2.07 -14.81
C ILE A 90 6.01 2.20 -13.71
N ALA A 91 7.25 2.54 -14.07
CA ALA A 91 8.34 2.65 -13.12
C ALA A 91 7.99 3.67 -12.02
N ALA A 92 7.47 4.84 -12.39
CA ALA A 92 7.07 5.86 -11.44
C ALA A 92 5.86 5.43 -10.58
N ALA A 93 4.83 4.81 -11.17
CA ALA A 93 3.69 4.31 -10.42
C ALA A 93 4.08 3.19 -9.44
N VAL A 94 4.94 2.27 -9.83
CA VAL A 94 5.47 1.22 -8.93
C VAL A 94 6.35 1.82 -7.84
N ALA A 95 7.21 2.79 -8.15
CA ALA A 95 8.07 3.46 -7.17
C ALA A 95 7.27 4.27 -6.12
N LEU A 96 6.08 4.75 -6.49
CA LEU A 96 5.18 5.43 -5.55
C LEU A 96 4.66 4.51 -4.45
N PHE A 97 4.58 3.19 -4.65
CA PHE A 97 4.11 2.26 -3.61
C PHE A 97 4.96 2.33 -2.33
N PRO A 98 6.28 2.07 -2.35
CA PRO A 98 7.10 2.19 -1.14
C PRO A 98 7.26 3.64 -0.69
N ALA A 99 7.32 4.62 -1.61
CA ALA A 99 7.52 6.02 -1.25
C ALA A 99 6.32 6.61 -0.50
N ILE A 100 5.12 6.48 -1.05
CA ILE A 100 3.88 6.92 -0.39
C ILE A 100 3.58 6.02 0.80
N GLY A 101 3.87 4.72 0.72
CA GLY A 101 3.75 3.80 1.84
C GLY A 101 4.57 4.23 3.06
N ALA A 102 5.81 4.69 2.88
CA ALA A 102 6.61 5.23 3.97
C ALA A 102 5.97 6.50 4.58
N VAL A 103 5.48 7.42 3.76
CA VAL A 103 4.82 8.66 4.22
C VAL A 103 3.52 8.35 4.98
N VAL A 104 2.67 7.49 4.44
CA VAL A 104 1.41 7.08 5.08
C VAL A 104 1.70 6.30 6.35
N ALA A 105 2.71 5.43 6.36
CA ALA A 105 3.11 4.74 7.57
C ALA A 105 3.54 5.72 8.66
N LEU A 106 4.40 6.70 8.32
CA LEU A 106 4.83 7.78 9.23
C LEU A 106 3.66 8.61 9.76
N ALA A 107 2.68 8.94 8.93
CA ALA A 107 1.51 9.68 9.40
C ALA A 107 0.69 8.83 10.40
N PHE A 108 0.32 7.61 10.01
CA PHE A 108 -0.56 6.76 10.82
C PHE A 108 0.09 6.31 12.12
N GLY A 109 1.36 5.92 12.12
CA GLY A 109 1.97 5.50 13.37
C GLY A 109 2.31 6.66 14.31
N TRP A 110 2.34 7.94 13.86
CA TRP A 110 2.33 9.08 14.79
C TRP A 110 0.94 9.28 15.38
N LEU A 111 -0.10 9.24 14.54
CA LEU A 111 -1.49 9.41 14.99
C LEU A 111 -1.91 8.31 15.98
N ASP A 112 -1.48 7.07 15.74
CA ASP A 112 -1.80 5.92 16.59
C ASP A 112 -0.78 5.72 17.73
N GLY A 113 0.22 6.59 17.85
CA GLY A 113 1.28 6.48 18.85
C GLY A 113 2.04 5.15 18.78
N TYR A 114 2.28 4.63 17.57
CA TYR A 114 2.89 3.32 17.33
C TYR A 114 4.37 3.29 17.72
N TRP A 115 5.11 4.34 17.38
CA TRP A 115 6.47 4.58 17.89
C TRP A 115 6.50 5.67 18.96
#